data_AF-A0A2G2B0Q5-F1
#
_entry.id   AF-A0A2G2B0Q5-F1
#
_cell.length_a   1.000
_cell.length_b   1.000
_cell.length_c   1.000
_cell.angle_alpha   90.00
_cell.angle_beta   90.00
_cell.angle_gamma   90.00
#
_symmetry.space_group_name_H-M   'P 1'
#
loop_
_entity.id
_entity.type
_entity.pdbx_description
1 polymer ?
#
loop_
_entity_poly.entity_id
_entity_poly.type
_entity_poly.pdbx_seq_one_letter_code
_entity_poly.pdbx_strand_id
1 'polypeptide(L)' 'MLTGSIFLHELGHAWGTIVQGIPVRRIMIYGGGGFCERSRSASVKQRELIVAMGPIVNLVIWAFASLSLP' A
#
# COMPACT_ATOMS: atom_id res chain seq x y z
N MET A 1 -5.14 16.94 -2.86
CA MET A 1 -5.46 15.49 -2.90
C MET A 1 -4.42 14.67 -2.13
N LEU A 2 -4.14 15.00 -0.85
CA LEU A 2 -3.08 14.31 -0.09
C LEU A 2 -3.60 13.01 0.55
N THR A 3 -4.77 13.08 1.18
CA THR A 3 -5.42 11.94 1.86
C THR A 3 -5.74 10.79 0.93
N GLY A 4 -6.14 11.08 -0.32
CA GLY A 4 -6.41 10.05 -1.33
C GLY A 4 -5.13 9.31 -1.77
N SER A 5 -4.02 10.02 -1.91
CA SER A 5 -2.72 9.43 -2.23
C SER A 5 -2.20 8.57 -1.09
N ILE A 6 -2.31 9.05 0.16
CA ILE A 6 -1.96 8.26 1.36
C ILE A 6 -2.84 7.01 1.47
N PHE A 7 -4.14 7.12 1.19
CA PHE A 7 -5.03 5.97 1.19
C PHE A 7 -4.62 4.92 0.14
N LEU A 8 -4.33 5.35 -1.10
CA LEU A 8 -3.90 4.45 -2.16
C LEU A 8 -2.54 3.80 -1.87
N HIS A 9 -1.62 4.54 -1.24
CA HIS A 9 -0.35 4.01 -0.77
C HIS A 9 -0.54 2.86 0.23
N GLU A 10 -1.38 3.06 1.24
CA GLU A 10 -1.72 2.03 2.24
C GLU A 10 -2.50 0.85 1.63
N LEU A 11 -3.33 1.12 0.62
CA LEU A 11 -4.01 0.09 -0.17
C LEU A 11 -3.01 -0.77 -0.94
N GLY A 12 -1.90 -0.19 -1.41
CA GLY A 12 -0.79 -0.93 -2.02
C GLY A 12 -0.13 -1.90 -1.05
N HIS A 13 0.12 -1.48 0.18
CA HIS A 13 0.61 -2.39 1.24
C HIS A 13 -0.39 -3.52 1.53
N ALA A 14 -1.68 -3.21 1.59
CA ALA A 14 -2.75 -4.20 1.78
C ALA A 14 -2.81 -5.22 0.63
N TRP A 15 -2.71 -4.74 -0.60
CA TRP A 15 -2.65 -5.59 -1.79
C TRP A 15 -1.43 -6.52 -1.74
N GLY A 16 -0.25 -5.99 -1.40
CA GLY A 16 0.97 -6.77 -1.24
C GLY A 16 0.87 -7.87 -0.18
N THR A 17 0.08 -7.66 0.87
CA THR A 17 -0.22 -8.72 1.86
C THR A 17 -1.19 -9.78 1.33
N ILE A 18 -2.25 -9.36 0.63
CA ILE A 18 -3.27 -10.25 0.07
C ILE A 18 -2.66 -11.18 -0.97
N VAL A 19 -1.85 -10.64 -1.90
CA VAL A 19 -1.15 -11.43 -2.93
C VAL A 19 -0.24 -12.51 -2.32
N GLN A 20 0.28 -12.26 -1.12
CA GLN A 20 1.14 -13.21 -0.40
C GLN A 20 0.38 -14.14 0.55
N GLY A 21 -0.95 -14.16 0.46
CA GLY A 21 -1.82 -15.01 1.28
C GLY A 21 -1.85 -14.61 2.76
N ILE A 22 -1.59 -13.34 3.07
CA ILE A 22 -1.68 -12.79 4.42
C ILE A 22 -2.97 -11.97 4.52
N PRO A 23 -3.98 -12.45 5.27
CA PRO A 23 -5.23 -11.71 5.40
C PRO A 23 -5.01 -10.40 6.17
N VAL A 24 -5.55 -9.33 5.61
CA VAL A 24 -5.61 -7.99 6.19
C VAL A 24 -6.83 -7.91 7.09
N ARG A 25 -6.64 -7.46 8.33
CA ARG A 25 -7.74 -7.26 9.29
C ARG A 25 -8.36 -5.89 9.16
N ARG A 26 -7.54 -4.85 9.04
CA ARG A 26 -7.98 -3.47 8.88
C ARG A 26 -6.86 -2.60 8.33
N ILE A 27 -7.26 -1.53 7.66
CA ILE A 27 -6.38 -0.43 7.24
C ILE A 27 -6.76 0.76 8.13
N MET A 28 -5.83 1.22 8.96
CA MET A 28 -6.03 2.36 9.84
C MET A 28 -5.32 3.56 9.24
N ILE A 29 -5.99 4.70 9.12
CA ILE A 29 -5.39 5.98 8.70
C ILE A 29 -5.45 6.91 9.90
N TYR A 30 -4.31 7.46 10.31
CA TYR A 30 -4.24 8.37 11.46
C TYR A 30 -3.31 9.55 11.15
N GLY A 31 -3.83 10.78 11.26
CA GLY A 31 -3.03 12.01 11.30
C GLY A 31 -2.06 12.27 10.13
N GLY A 32 -2.21 11.61 8.97
CA GLY A 32 -1.32 11.79 7.81
C GLY A 32 -0.50 10.55 7.42
N GLY A 33 -0.62 9.44 8.15
CA GLY A 33 -0.09 8.14 7.74
C GLY A 33 -1.16 7.05 7.82
N GLY A 34 -0.77 5.81 7.53
CA GLY A 34 -1.60 4.65 7.84
C GLY A 34 -0.78 3.43 8.19
N PHE A 35 -1.48 2.41 8.67
CA PHE A 35 -0.88 1.09 8.80
C PHE A 35 -1.90 0.01 8.47
N CYS A 36 -1.40 -1.05 7.85
CA CYS A 36 -2.16 -2.23 7.50
C CYS A 36 -1.99 -3.29 8.61
N GLU A 37 -3.06 -3.56 9.36
CA GLU A 37 -3.04 -4.59 10.40
C GLU A 37 -3.22 -5.97 9.77
N ARG A 38 -2.26 -6.85 10.04
CA ARG A 38 -2.18 -8.20 9.46
C ARG A 38 -2.64 -9.22 10.49
N SER A 39 -3.36 -10.26 10.08
CA SER A 39 -3.78 -11.32 11.01
C SER A 39 -2.63 -12.20 11.51
N ARG A 40 -1.46 -12.16 10.85
CA ARG A 40 -0.22 -12.84 11.25
C ARG A 40 1.00 -12.03 10.84
N SER A 41 2.13 -12.27 11.51
CA SER A 41 3.42 -11.70 11.11
C SER A 41 3.88 -12.26 9.75
N ALA A 42 4.34 -11.37 8.89
CA ALA A 42 4.99 -11.71 7.63
C ALA A 42 6.44 -12.19 7.88
N SER A 43 6.91 -13.17 7.11
CA SER A 43 8.33 -13.54 7.11
C SER A 43 9.18 -12.40 6.51
N VAL A 44 10.50 -12.45 6.69
CA VAL A 44 11.42 -11.38 6.23
C VAL A 44 11.24 -11.12 4.72
N LYS A 45 11.24 -12.18 3.90
CA LYS A 45 11.03 -12.07 2.45
C LYS A 45 9.67 -11.47 2.09
N GLN A 46 8.63 -11.82 2.86
CA GLN A 46 7.29 -11.31 2.59
C GLN A 46 7.18 -9.82 2.92
N ARG A 47 7.88 -9.39 3.98
CA ARG A 47 7.92 -8.00 4.43
C ARG A 47 8.55 -7.08 3.39
N GLU A 48 9.62 -7.52 2.72
CA GLU A 48 10.29 -6.74 1.66
C GLU A 48 9.30 -6.40 0.54
N LEU A 49 8.58 -7.39 0.03
CA LEU A 49 7.55 -7.18 -0.99
C LEU A 49 6.42 -6.27 -0.48
N ILE A 50 5.90 -6.50 0.73
CA ILE A 50 4.81 -5.69 1.30
C ILE A 50 5.22 -4.22 1.39
N VAL A 51 6.42 -3.93 1.89
CA VAL A 51 6.94 -2.56 2.04
C VAL A 51 7.19 -1.92 0.68
N ALA A 52 7.65 -2.67 -0.32
CA ALA A 52 7.83 -2.13 -1.67
C ALA A 52 6.51 -1.79 -2.39
N MET A 53 5.42 -2.53 -2.10
CA MET A 53 4.16 -2.36 -2.83
C MET A 53 3.49 -0.99 -2.62
N GLY A 54 3.64 -0.34 -1.47
CA GLY A 54 3.09 1.01 -1.24
C GLY A 54 3.70 2.07 -2.18
N PRO A 55 5.04 2.24 -2.19
CA PRO A 55 5.73 3.10 -3.14
C PRO A 55 5.46 2.75 -4.61
N ILE A 56 5.37 1.45 -4.96
CA ILE A 56 5.04 1.02 -6.32
C ILE A 56 3.68 1.56 -6.76
N VAL A 57 2.66 1.49 -5.89
CA VAL A 57 1.34 2.05 -6.22
C VAL A 57 1.43 3.56 -6.44
N ASN A 58 2.21 4.29 -5.65
CA ASN A 58 2.43 5.72 -5.88
C ASN A 58 3.11 6.00 -7.23
N LEU A 59 4.12 5.19 -7.62
CA LEU A 59 4.78 5.33 -8.91
C LEU A 59 3.84 5.02 -10.08
N VAL A 60 2.98 4.02 -9.95
CA VAL A 60 1.97 3.69 -10.96
C VAL A 60 0.96 4.83 -11.08
N ILE A 61 0.45 5.36 -9.96
CA ILE A 61 -0.45 6.52 -9.99
C ILE A 61 0.21 7.73 -10.63
N TRP A 62 1.47 8.02 -10.28
CA TRP A 62 2.24 9.10 -10.88
C TRP A 62 2.43 8.90 -12.39
N ALA A 63 2.79 7.68 -12.82
CA ALA A 63 2.97 7.36 -14.23
C ALA A 63 1.66 7.52 -15.02
N PHE A 64 0.55 6.99 -14.50
CA PHE A 64 -0.78 7.16 -15.12
C PHE A 64 -1.21 8.63 -15.15
N ALA A 65 -1.04 9.37 -14.06
CA ALA A 65 -1.37 10.79 -14.01
C ALA A 65 -0.52 11.59 -15.01
N SER A 66 0.77 11.30 -15.12
CA SER A 66 1.69 11.96 -16.05
C SER A 66 1.41 11.60 -17.51
N LEU A 67 0.88 10.40 -17.80
CA LEU A 67 0.50 10.01 -19.15
C LEU A 67 -0.87 10.56 -19.56
N SER A 68 -1.77 10.78 -18.59
CA SER A 68 -3.17 11.15 -18.84
C SER A 68 -3.42 12.66 -18.80
N LEU A 69 -2.52 13.43 -18.17
CA LEU A 69 -2.53 14.89 -18.17
C LEU A 69 -1.46 15.37 -19.16
N PRO A 70 -1.84 15.88 -20.35
CA PRO A 70 -0.90 16.42 -21.34
C PRO A 70 -0.18 17.68 -20.87
#